data_AF-A0A7S3PPR3-F1
#
_entry.id   AF-A0A7S3PPR3-F1
#
_cell.length_a   1.000
_cell.length_b   1.000
_cell.length_c   1.000
_cell.angle_alpha   90.00
_cell.angle_beta   90.00
_cell.angle_gamma   90.00
#
_symmetry.space_group_name_H-M   'P 1'
#
loop_
_entity.id
_entity.type
_entity.pdbx_description
1 polymer ?
#
loop_
_entity_poly.entity_id
_entity_poly.type
_entity_poly.pdbx_seq_one_letter_code
_entity_poly.pdbx_strand_id
1 'polypeptide(L)'
;MGENVAQGISLGDTSRLTAEERWGVLWTSIMAYYSFDSILAILLSFVGMIALAVSSAVNKNQCESPLWIPALLAFLTRITDVCIGSCALCYSGPPTHEVFGKYVKRNFWLAVFQTLIGSVQLVMGVIVLIQDECPFINGILACIFGGLFICESGVEIIIWTVSYYLWKMAQDPENNPPEWVDDWIPDVFKHYLRNGSPLSKKTNRKPVAALEP
;
A
#
# COMPACT_ATOMS: atom_id res chain seq x y z
N MET A 1 -30.88 -25.78 48.43
CA MET A 1 -29.65 -26.10 47.68
C MET A 1 -30.01 -26.08 46.21
N GLY A 2 -29.85 -24.91 45.58
CA GLY A 2 -30.08 -24.74 44.15
C GLY A 2 -28.75 -24.91 43.43
N GLU A 3 -28.66 -25.90 42.56
CA GLU A 3 -27.50 -26.11 41.70
C GLU A 3 -27.39 -24.93 40.72
N ASN A 4 -26.32 -24.16 40.85
CA ASN A 4 -25.89 -23.21 39.83
C ASN A 4 -25.42 -24.03 38.63
N VAL A 5 -26.34 -24.28 37.69
CA VAL A 5 -25.99 -24.75 36.35
C VAL A 5 -25.26 -23.60 35.68
N ALA A 6 -23.93 -23.59 35.81
CA ALA A 6 -23.06 -22.85 34.93
C ALA A 6 -23.31 -23.38 33.51
N GLN A 7 -24.17 -22.70 32.76
CA GLN A 7 -24.22 -22.83 31.32
C GLN A 7 -22.84 -22.43 30.81
N GLY A 8 -22.01 -23.43 30.56
CA GLY A 8 -20.85 -23.29 29.70
C GLY A 8 -21.36 -22.75 28.38
N ILE A 9 -21.11 -21.48 28.12
CA ILE A 9 -21.25 -20.91 26.79
C ILE A 9 -20.34 -21.77 25.92
N SER A 10 -20.95 -22.64 25.10
CA SER A 10 -20.23 -23.36 24.07
C SER A 10 -19.65 -22.30 23.13
N LEU A 11 -18.36 -22.01 23.30
CA LEU A 11 -17.55 -21.21 22.37
C LEU A 11 -17.32 -21.95 21.03
N GLY A 12 -17.98 -23.08 20.81
CA GLY A 12 -17.73 -24.02 19.72
C GLY A 12 -18.08 -23.52 18.32
N ASP A 13 -18.94 -22.51 18.19
CA ASP A 13 -19.34 -21.94 16.88
C ASP A 13 -18.98 -20.45 16.73
N THR A 14 -18.26 -19.90 17.70
CA THR A 14 -17.88 -18.47 17.70
C THR A 14 -16.54 -18.17 17.00
N SER A 15 -15.87 -19.17 16.43
CA SER A 15 -14.52 -19.02 15.85
C SER A 15 -14.50 -18.64 14.37
N ARG A 16 -15.56 -18.95 13.61
CA ARG A 16 -15.59 -18.80 12.14
C ARG A 16 -16.12 -17.44 11.69
N LEU A 17 -15.39 -16.74 10.84
CA LEU A 17 -15.83 -15.44 10.29
C LEU A 17 -16.79 -15.64 9.11
N THR A 18 -17.68 -14.68 8.90
CA THR A 18 -18.49 -14.64 7.66
C THR A 18 -17.59 -14.30 6.46
N ALA A 19 -18.06 -14.60 5.24
CA ALA A 19 -17.32 -14.23 4.03
C ALA A 19 -17.03 -12.72 3.94
N GLU A 20 -17.99 -11.89 4.31
CA GLU A 20 -17.84 -10.44 4.34
C GLU A 20 -16.80 -10.00 5.38
N GLU A 21 -16.79 -10.62 6.56
CA GLU A 21 -15.79 -10.36 7.60
C GLU A 21 -14.39 -10.76 7.13
N ARG A 22 -14.24 -11.93 6.47
CA ARG A 22 -12.95 -12.39 5.91
C ARG A 22 -12.43 -11.45 4.82
N TRP A 23 -13.30 -11.01 3.91
CA TRP A 23 -12.93 -10.01 2.89
C TRP A 23 -12.55 -8.66 3.53
N GLY A 24 -13.28 -8.25 4.58
CA GLY A 24 -12.95 -7.06 5.37
C GLY A 24 -11.57 -7.14 6.00
N VAL A 25 -11.23 -8.28 6.61
CA VAL A 25 -9.90 -8.52 7.20
C VAL A 25 -8.82 -8.48 6.12
N LEU A 26 -9.00 -9.22 5.01
CA LEU A 26 -8.05 -9.24 3.91
C LEU A 26 -7.78 -7.82 3.38
N TRP A 27 -8.83 -7.00 3.23
CA TRP A 27 -8.69 -5.61 2.82
C TRP A 27 -7.92 -4.77 3.83
N THR A 28 -8.27 -4.87 5.11
CA THR A 28 -7.57 -4.15 6.18
C THR A 28 -6.08 -4.54 6.22
N SER A 29 -5.77 -5.82 6.03
CA SER A 29 -4.38 -6.30 5.95
C SER A 29 -3.63 -5.71 4.76
N ILE A 30 -4.23 -5.68 3.56
CA ILE A 30 -3.64 -5.04 2.37
C ILE A 30 -3.38 -3.56 2.63
N MET A 31 -4.34 -2.85 3.22
CA MET A 31 -4.22 -1.43 3.53
C MET A 31 -3.16 -1.13 4.59
N ALA A 32 -3.05 -1.97 5.62
CA ALA A 32 -2.03 -1.86 6.65
C ALA A 32 -0.63 -2.10 6.09
N TYR A 33 -0.46 -3.16 5.29
CA TYR A 33 0.79 -3.43 4.57
C TYR A 33 1.18 -2.23 3.71
N TYR A 34 0.26 -1.77 2.86
CA TYR A 34 0.52 -0.67 1.93
C TYR A 34 0.90 0.62 2.67
N SER A 35 0.23 0.93 3.78
CA SER A 35 0.56 2.13 4.56
C SER A 35 1.98 2.07 5.16
N PHE A 36 2.40 0.89 5.62
CA PHE A 36 3.77 0.69 6.10
C PHE A 36 4.79 0.81 4.96
N ASP A 37 4.50 0.21 3.81
CA ASP A 37 5.33 0.25 2.60
C ASP A 37 5.51 1.69 2.09
N SER A 38 4.41 2.45 1.95
CA SER A 38 4.45 3.86 1.54
C SER A 38 5.27 4.73 2.51
N ILE A 39 5.28 4.43 3.82
CA ILE A 39 6.12 5.14 4.80
C ILE A 39 7.61 4.81 4.59
N LEU A 40 7.96 3.55 4.34
CA LEU A 40 9.34 3.19 4.04
C LEU A 40 9.81 3.83 2.72
N ALA A 41 8.93 3.82 1.72
CA ALA A 41 9.21 4.36 0.40
C ALA A 41 9.36 5.90 0.40
N ILE A 42 8.54 6.62 1.18
CA ILE A 42 8.72 8.07 1.34
C ILE A 42 10.03 8.41 2.05
N LEU A 43 10.43 7.64 3.07
CA LEU A 43 11.71 7.82 3.75
C LEU A 43 12.89 7.57 2.79
N LEU A 44 12.82 6.50 2.01
CA LEU A 44 13.84 6.17 1.03
C LEU A 44 13.97 7.23 -0.06
N SER A 45 12.84 7.66 -0.65
CA SER A 45 12.84 8.70 -1.68
C SER A 45 13.29 10.06 -1.16
N PHE A 46 12.95 10.40 0.10
CA PHE A 46 13.44 11.60 0.76
C PHE A 46 14.96 11.58 0.91
N VAL A 47 15.53 10.48 1.44
CA VAL A 47 16.98 10.32 1.59
C VAL A 47 17.67 10.40 0.23
N GLY A 48 17.13 9.73 -0.79
CA GLY A 48 17.69 9.76 -2.15
C GLY A 48 17.68 11.15 -2.77
N MET A 49 16.58 11.89 -2.61
CA MET A 49 16.46 13.27 -3.08
C MET A 49 17.47 14.18 -2.37
N ILE A 50 17.58 14.12 -1.04
CA ILE A 50 18.52 14.96 -0.29
C ILE A 50 19.97 14.61 -0.63
N ALA A 51 20.32 13.32 -0.73
CA ALA A 51 21.67 12.90 -1.10
C ALA A 51 22.08 13.44 -2.48
N LEU A 52 21.20 13.30 -3.48
CA LEU A 52 21.46 13.82 -4.83
C LEU A 52 21.48 15.36 -4.87
N ALA A 53 20.59 16.03 -4.13
CA ALA A 53 20.56 17.49 -4.06
C ALA A 53 21.83 18.06 -3.41
N VAL A 54 22.25 17.51 -2.26
CA VAL A 54 23.49 17.91 -1.57
C VAL A 54 24.70 17.65 -2.45
N SER A 55 24.79 16.47 -3.06
CA SER A 55 25.91 16.15 -3.94
C SER A 55 25.95 17.04 -5.19
N SER A 56 24.79 17.42 -5.74
CA SER A 56 24.71 18.37 -6.85
C SER A 56 25.11 19.79 -6.42
N ALA A 57 24.73 20.21 -5.21
CA ALA A 57 25.08 21.52 -4.67
C ALA A 57 26.60 21.65 -4.38
N VAL A 58 27.22 20.60 -3.82
CA VAL A 58 28.66 20.56 -3.53
C VAL A 58 29.49 20.57 -4.81
N ASN A 59 29.02 19.89 -5.86
CA ASN A 59 29.77 19.71 -7.11
C ASN A 59 29.28 20.59 -8.27
N LYS A 60 28.58 21.69 -7.96
CA LYS A 60 27.94 22.57 -8.97
C LYS A 60 28.91 23.11 -10.03
N ASN A 61 30.20 23.25 -9.70
CA ASN A 61 31.22 23.78 -10.61
C ASN A 61 31.83 22.73 -11.56
N GLN A 62 31.54 21.45 -11.36
CA GLN A 62 32.12 20.35 -12.17
C GLN A 62 31.20 19.91 -13.29
N CYS A 63 29.93 19.63 -12.98
CA CYS A 63 28.94 19.14 -13.93
C CYS A 63 27.53 19.49 -13.48
N GLU A 64 26.76 20.15 -14.35
CA GLU A 64 25.34 20.42 -14.12
C GLU A 64 24.52 19.18 -14.49
N SER A 65 24.41 18.26 -13.53
CA SER A 65 23.63 17.03 -13.72
C SER A 65 22.17 17.22 -13.24
N PRO A 66 21.15 17.04 -14.09
CA PRO A 66 19.75 17.16 -13.69
C PRO A 66 19.23 15.95 -12.90
N LEU A 67 20.10 15.13 -12.30
CA LEU A 67 19.75 13.92 -11.53
C LEU A 67 18.84 14.19 -10.32
N TRP A 68 18.84 15.40 -9.79
CA TRP A 68 17.93 15.80 -8.71
C TRP A 68 16.47 15.89 -9.17
N ILE A 69 16.21 16.11 -10.47
CA ILE A 69 14.84 16.23 -11.03
C ILE A 69 14.07 14.90 -10.91
N PRO A 70 14.54 13.76 -11.44
CA PRO A 70 13.84 12.50 -11.27
C PRO A 70 13.74 12.08 -9.80
N ALA A 71 14.73 12.41 -8.96
CA ALA A 71 14.68 12.14 -7.53
C ALA A 71 13.59 12.96 -6.82
N LEU A 72 13.40 14.23 -7.21
CA LEU A 72 12.28 15.06 -6.73
C LEU A 72 10.94 14.51 -7.22
N LEU A 73 10.83 14.11 -8.48
CA LEU A 73 9.61 13.48 -9.00
C LEU A 73 9.28 12.19 -8.24
N ALA A 74 10.27 11.34 -7.96
CA ALA A 74 10.11 10.15 -7.13
C ALA A 74 9.55 10.52 -5.74
N PHE A 75 10.14 11.51 -5.07
CA PHE A 75 9.66 11.98 -3.77
C PHE A 75 8.22 12.53 -3.82
N LEU A 76 7.89 13.35 -4.82
CA LEU A 76 6.53 13.91 -4.97
C LEU A 76 5.48 12.82 -5.25
N THR A 77 5.83 11.80 -6.05
CA THR A 77 4.93 10.66 -6.25
C THR A 77 4.71 9.86 -4.97
N ARG A 78 5.73 9.72 -4.11
CA ARG A 78 5.61 9.04 -2.81
C ARG A 78 4.80 9.85 -1.80
N ILE A 79 4.92 11.18 -1.78
CA ILE A 79 4.00 12.03 -0.99
C ILE A 79 2.56 11.79 -1.43
N THR A 80 2.34 11.80 -2.75
CA THR A 80 1.00 11.58 -3.32
C THR A 80 0.45 10.21 -2.91
N ASP A 81 1.27 9.17 -2.97
CA ASP A 81 0.95 7.82 -2.55
C ASP A 81 0.56 7.74 -1.07
N VAL A 82 1.38 8.30 -0.17
CA VAL A 82 1.11 8.37 1.27
C VAL A 82 -0.17 9.15 1.58
N CYS A 83 -0.38 10.30 0.94
CA CYS A 83 -1.61 11.09 1.13
C CYS A 83 -2.85 10.27 0.73
N ILE A 84 -2.76 9.60 -0.41
CA ILE A 84 -3.83 8.75 -0.94
C ILE A 84 -4.10 7.56 -0.01
N GLY A 85 -3.06 6.87 0.46
CA GLY A 85 -3.17 5.73 1.38
C GLY A 85 -3.72 6.13 2.74
N SER A 86 -3.23 7.24 3.29
CA SER A 86 -3.70 7.78 4.57
C SER A 86 -5.17 8.20 4.49
N CYS A 87 -5.60 8.83 3.40
CA CYS A 87 -7.01 9.13 3.17
C CYS A 87 -7.86 7.85 3.09
N ALA A 88 -7.35 6.77 2.50
CA ALA A 88 -8.05 5.48 2.42
C ALA A 88 -8.23 4.83 3.81
N LEU A 89 -7.23 4.94 4.70
CA LEU A 89 -7.32 4.46 6.08
C LEU A 89 -8.37 5.22 6.90
N CYS A 90 -8.61 6.49 6.60
CA CYS A 90 -9.63 7.30 7.28
C CYS A 90 -11.07 6.91 6.90
N TYR A 91 -11.28 6.13 5.83
CA TYR A 91 -12.61 5.64 5.47
C TYR A 91 -13.03 4.48 6.38
N SER A 92 -14.11 4.70 7.14
CA SER A 92 -14.67 3.72 8.07
C SER A 92 -15.57 2.71 7.35
N GLY A 93 -14.95 1.68 6.78
CA GLY A 93 -15.63 0.49 6.29
C GLY A 93 -14.92 -0.19 5.12
N PRO A 94 -15.23 -1.48 4.84
CA PRO A 94 -14.81 -2.12 3.62
C PRO A 94 -15.35 -1.33 2.41
N PRO A 95 -14.53 -1.05 1.38
CA PRO A 95 -14.99 -0.34 0.20
C PRO A 95 -16.02 -1.19 -0.53
N THR A 96 -16.94 -0.53 -1.23
CA THR A 96 -17.77 -1.25 -2.21
C THR A 96 -16.87 -1.83 -3.31
N HIS A 97 -17.32 -2.90 -3.98
CA HIS A 97 -16.53 -3.52 -5.05
C HIS A 97 -16.10 -2.51 -6.13
N GLU A 98 -16.97 -1.59 -6.54
CA GLU A 98 -16.62 -0.57 -7.53
C GLU A 98 -15.50 0.35 -7.06
N VAL A 99 -15.57 0.77 -5.80
CA VAL A 99 -14.60 1.64 -5.17
C VAL A 99 -13.25 0.91 -5.05
N PHE A 100 -13.24 -0.34 -4.60
CA PHE A 100 -12.05 -1.19 -4.55
C PHE A 100 -11.34 -1.28 -5.91
N GLY A 101 -12.09 -1.54 -6.98
CA GLY A 101 -11.51 -1.63 -8.33
C GLY A 101 -10.84 -0.35 -8.80
N LYS A 102 -11.40 0.82 -8.43
CA LYS A 102 -10.79 2.14 -8.71
C LYS A 102 -9.49 2.32 -7.92
N TYR A 103 -9.47 1.93 -6.64
CA TYR A 103 -8.28 1.98 -5.79
C TYR A 103 -7.14 1.14 -6.36
N VAL A 104 -7.41 -0.12 -6.72
CA VAL A 104 -6.42 -1.03 -7.30
C VAL A 104 -5.84 -0.49 -8.61
N LYS A 105 -6.69 -0.06 -9.55
CA LYS A 105 -6.23 0.46 -10.84
C LYS A 105 -5.35 1.70 -10.66
N ARG A 106 -5.75 2.63 -9.78
CA ARG A 106 -4.99 3.85 -9.52
C ARG A 106 -3.62 3.52 -8.95
N ASN A 107 -3.55 2.69 -7.93
CA ASN A 107 -2.28 2.35 -7.29
C ASN A 107 -1.38 1.50 -8.22
N PHE A 108 -1.96 0.64 -9.06
CA PHE A 108 -1.23 -0.07 -10.11
C PHE A 108 -0.55 0.91 -11.09
N TRP A 109 -1.29 1.89 -11.61
CA TRP A 109 -0.71 2.89 -12.52
C TRP A 109 0.31 3.80 -11.85
N LEU A 110 0.11 4.11 -10.57
CA LEU A 110 1.07 4.88 -9.78
C LEU A 110 2.39 4.11 -9.61
N ALA A 111 2.31 2.81 -9.30
CA ALA A 111 3.48 1.93 -9.22
C ALA A 111 4.22 1.83 -10.57
N VAL A 112 3.50 1.65 -11.68
CA VAL A 112 4.09 1.68 -13.03
C VAL A 112 4.80 3.01 -13.30
N PHE A 113 4.19 4.14 -12.96
CA PHE A 113 4.79 5.46 -13.13
C PHE A 113 6.06 5.62 -12.28
N GLN A 114 6.06 5.11 -11.05
CA GLN A 114 7.23 5.11 -10.18
C GLN A 114 8.36 4.24 -10.76
N THR A 115 8.07 3.06 -11.29
CA THR A 115 9.06 2.23 -11.98
C THR A 115 9.70 2.97 -13.16
N LEU A 116 8.91 3.74 -13.92
CA LEU A 116 9.43 4.55 -15.01
C LEU A 116 10.37 5.65 -14.51
N ILE A 117 10.01 6.36 -13.43
CA ILE A 117 10.90 7.36 -12.80
C ILE A 117 12.21 6.72 -12.34
N GLY A 118 12.14 5.57 -11.66
CA GLY A 118 13.32 4.83 -11.21
C GLY A 118 14.21 4.39 -12.37
N SER A 119 13.60 3.96 -13.48
CA SER A 119 14.30 3.59 -14.72
C SER A 119 15.00 4.79 -15.36
N VAL A 120 14.34 5.94 -15.44
CA VAL A 120 14.96 7.18 -15.94
C VAL A 120 16.13 7.58 -15.06
N GLN A 121 15.97 7.55 -13.74
CA GLN A 121 17.03 7.87 -12.79
C GLN A 121 18.23 6.92 -12.92
N LEU A 122 17.98 5.62 -13.10
CA LEU A 122 19.02 4.61 -13.29
C LEU A 122 19.78 4.82 -14.60
N VAL A 123 19.08 5.07 -15.71
CA VAL A 123 19.70 5.35 -17.01
C VAL A 123 20.54 6.63 -16.94
N MET A 124 20.01 7.71 -16.35
CA MET A 124 20.77 8.94 -16.15
C MET A 124 21.99 8.72 -15.24
N GLY A 125 21.86 7.88 -14.21
CA GLY A 125 22.97 7.48 -13.35
C GLY A 125 24.09 6.80 -14.13
N VAL A 126 23.74 5.83 -15.00
CA VAL A 126 24.70 5.15 -15.88
C VAL A 126 25.38 6.13 -16.84
N ILE A 127 24.62 7.08 -17.42
CA ILE A 127 25.19 8.11 -18.29
C ILE A 127 26.21 8.97 -17.51
N VAL A 128 25.91 9.34 -16.27
CA VAL A 128 26.85 10.10 -15.43
C VAL A 128 28.09 9.29 -15.07
N LEU A 129 27.97 7.98 -14.88
CA LEU A 129 29.12 7.11 -14.56
C LEU A 129 30.12 6.97 -15.72
N ILE A 130 29.68 7.14 -16.97
CA ILE A 130 30.54 7.04 -18.16
C ILE A 130 31.09 8.41 -18.62
N GLN A 131 30.66 9.51 -17.99
CA GLN A 131 31.11 10.86 -18.31
C GLN A 131 32.22 11.28 -17.35
N ASP A 132 33.43 11.51 -17.88
CA ASP A 132 34.61 11.84 -17.08
C ASP A 132 34.51 13.19 -16.33
N GLU A 133 33.62 14.08 -16.78
CA GLU A 133 33.45 15.43 -16.24
C GLU A 133 32.51 15.49 -15.02
N CYS A 134 31.72 14.44 -14.79
CA CYS A 134 30.70 14.44 -13.75
C CYS A 134 31.16 13.67 -12.49
N PRO A 135 30.76 14.11 -11.29
CA PRO A 135 31.11 13.42 -10.05
C PRO A 135 30.60 11.98 -10.08
N PHE A 136 31.52 11.02 -10.05
CA PHE A 136 31.22 9.58 -10.04
C PHE A 136 30.20 9.18 -8.96
N ILE A 137 30.26 9.85 -7.81
CA ILE A 137 29.32 9.63 -6.70
C ILE A 137 27.86 9.93 -7.07
N ASN A 138 27.59 10.93 -7.93
CA ASN A 138 26.23 11.23 -8.39
C ASN A 138 25.65 10.07 -9.18
N GLY A 139 26.46 9.48 -10.07
CA GLY A 139 26.08 8.30 -10.84
C GLY A 139 25.78 7.11 -9.95
N ILE A 140 26.63 6.83 -8.94
CA ILE A 140 26.39 5.76 -7.96
C ILE A 140 25.07 5.98 -7.22
N LEU A 141 24.87 7.17 -6.65
CA LEU A 141 23.65 7.48 -5.90
C LEU A 141 22.41 7.34 -6.78
N ALA A 142 22.46 7.83 -8.01
CA ALA A 142 21.37 7.70 -8.97
C ALA A 142 21.07 6.23 -9.30
N CYS A 143 22.08 5.39 -9.52
CA CYS A 143 21.89 3.96 -9.76
C CYS A 143 21.33 3.23 -8.54
N ILE A 144 21.83 3.51 -7.33
CA ILE A 144 21.34 2.90 -6.09
C ILE A 144 19.89 3.27 -5.84
N PHE A 145 19.57 4.57 -5.81
CA PHE A 145 18.22 5.02 -5.51
C PHE A 145 17.24 4.70 -6.65
N GLY A 146 17.65 4.83 -7.90
CA GLY A 146 16.83 4.43 -9.06
C GLY A 146 16.54 2.92 -9.04
N GLY A 147 17.53 2.09 -8.74
CA GLY A 147 17.38 0.64 -8.62
C GLY A 147 16.47 0.24 -7.45
N LEU A 148 16.66 0.82 -6.27
CA LEU A 148 15.79 0.56 -5.13
C LEU A 148 14.34 0.98 -5.41
N PHE A 149 14.13 2.10 -6.11
CA PHE A 149 12.81 2.57 -6.51
C PHE A 149 12.14 1.63 -7.52
N ILE A 150 12.91 1.05 -8.46
CA ILE A 150 12.41 0.00 -9.37
C ILE A 150 12.01 -1.25 -8.59
N CYS A 151 12.86 -1.71 -7.66
CA CYS A 151 12.58 -2.91 -6.88
C CYS A 151 11.30 -2.77 -6.06
N GLU A 152 11.15 -1.65 -5.35
CA GLU A 152 10.01 -1.42 -4.48
C GLU A 152 8.71 -1.20 -5.28
N SER A 153 8.72 -0.36 -6.33
CA SER A 153 7.55 -0.22 -7.22
C SER A 153 7.23 -1.51 -7.99
N GLY A 154 8.22 -2.35 -8.27
CA GLY A 154 8.02 -3.67 -8.87
C GLY A 154 7.25 -4.63 -7.93
N VAL A 155 7.56 -4.61 -6.63
CA VAL A 155 6.80 -5.35 -5.62
C VAL A 155 5.37 -4.83 -5.55
N GLU A 156 5.17 -3.51 -5.56
CA GLU A 156 3.82 -2.93 -5.58
C GLU A 156 3.02 -3.37 -6.81
N ILE A 157 3.61 -3.39 -8.01
CA ILE A 157 2.95 -3.86 -9.23
C ILE A 157 2.42 -5.28 -9.04
N ILE A 158 3.22 -6.17 -8.43
CA ILE A 158 2.81 -7.55 -8.14
C ILE A 158 1.65 -7.55 -7.14
N ILE A 159 1.74 -6.81 -6.04
CA ILE A 159 0.71 -6.75 -5.00
C ILE A 159 -0.61 -6.22 -5.53
N TRP A 160 -0.58 -5.15 -6.33
CA TRP A 160 -1.78 -4.58 -6.95
C TRP A 160 -2.35 -5.49 -8.03
N THR A 161 -1.51 -6.24 -8.74
CA THR A 161 -1.97 -7.28 -9.67
C THR A 161 -2.67 -8.41 -8.93
N VAL A 162 -2.11 -8.91 -7.82
CA VAL A 162 -2.75 -9.94 -6.99
C VAL A 162 -4.06 -9.41 -6.40
N SER A 163 -4.06 -8.18 -5.89
CA SER A 163 -5.25 -7.52 -5.36
C SER A 163 -6.34 -7.34 -6.42
N TYR A 164 -5.97 -7.11 -7.68
CA TYR A 164 -6.90 -7.07 -8.80
C TYR A 164 -7.57 -8.42 -9.06
N TYR A 165 -6.82 -9.53 -9.02
CA TYR A 165 -7.41 -10.85 -9.16
C TYR A 165 -8.28 -11.24 -7.97
N LEU A 166 -7.85 -10.91 -6.75
CA LEU A 166 -8.64 -11.12 -5.54
C LEU A 166 -9.95 -10.33 -5.60
N TRP A 167 -9.91 -9.09 -6.09
CA TRP A 167 -11.12 -8.30 -6.34
C TRP A 167 -12.06 -8.97 -7.32
N LYS A 168 -11.52 -9.50 -8.43
CA LYS A 168 -12.31 -10.21 -9.42
C LYS A 168 -12.97 -11.46 -8.84
N MET A 169 -12.27 -12.20 -7.99
CA MET A 169 -12.84 -13.33 -7.27
C MET A 169 -13.94 -12.86 -6.32
N ALA A 170 -13.73 -11.77 -5.58
CA ALA A 170 -14.72 -11.22 -4.64
C ALA A 170 -16.03 -10.76 -5.30
N GLN A 171 -16.06 -10.52 -6.61
CA GLN A 171 -17.29 -10.16 -7.33
C GLN A 171 -18.25 -11.33 -7.49
N ASP A 172 -17.74 -12.55 -7.39
CA ASP A 172 -18.54 -13.76 -7.46
C ASP A 172 -18.97 -14.17 -6.04
N PRO A 173 -20.27 -14.19 -5.74
CA PRO A 173 -20.77 -14.56 -4.41
C PRO A 173 -20.43 -16.00 -4.01
N GLU A 174 -20.03 -16.87 -4.94
CA GLU A 174 -19.59 -18.23 -4.65
C GLU A 174 -18.12 -18.30 -4.20
N ASN A 175 -17.33 -17.26 -4.50
CA ASN A 175 -15.90 -17.21 -4.18
C ASN A 175 -15.66 -16.55 -2.82
N ASN A 176 -15.78 -17.35 -1.77
CA ASN A 176 -15.46 -16.95 -0.41
C ASN A 176 -13.98 -17.20 -0.08
N PRO A 177 -13.34 -16.31 0.71
CA PRO A 177 -12.00 -16.57 1.21
C PRO A 177 -12.00 -17.90 1.97
N PRO A 178 -10.97 -18.75 1.79
CA PRO A 178 -10.91 -20.05 2.42
C PRO A 178 -11.08 -19.97 3.93
N GLU A 179 -11.78 -20.95 4.52
CA GLU A 179 -12.06 -20.94 5.96
C GLU A 179 -10.79 -21.01 6.81
N TRP A 180 -9.71 -21.59 6.30
CA TRP A 180 -8.43 -21.65 6.99
C TRP A 180 -7.83 -20.27 7.26
N VAL A 181 -8.26 -19.20 6.57
CA VAL A 181 -7.83 -17.83 6.87
C VAL A 181 -8.23 -17.43 8.29
N ASP A 182 -9.31 -18.00 8.83
CA ASP A 182 -9.74 -17.74 10.20
C ASP A 182 -8.68 -18.16 11.23
N ASP A 183 -7.87 -19.18 10.93
CA ASP A 183 -6.82 -19.66 11.83
C ASP A 183 -5.65 -18.66 11.96
N TRP A 184 -5.53 -17.73 11.02
CA TRP A 184 -4.46 -16.73 10.96
C TRP A 184 -4.86 -15.42 11.64
N ILE A 185 -6.14 -15.27 11.99
CA ILE A 185 -6.70 -14.05 12.58
C ILE A 185 -6.72 -14.23 14.10
N PRO A 186 -6.03 -13.37 14.87
CA PRO A 186 -6.04 -13.45 16.33
C PRO A 186 -7.47 -13.38 16.89
N ASP A 187 -7.80 -14.23 17.87
CA ASP A 187 -9.16 -14.33 18.42
C ASP A 187 -9.64 -13.01 19.03
N VAL A 188 -8.73 -12.21 19.59
CA VAL A 188 -9.01 -10.85 20.07
C VAL A 188 -9.58 -10.00 18.94
N PHE A 189 -9.02 -10.09 17.73
CA PHE A 189 -9.47 -9.34 16.56
C PHE A 189 -10.82 -9.83 16.06
N LYS A 190 -11.06 -11.16 16.06
CA LYS A 190 -12.38 -11.75 15.75
C LYS A 190 -13.46 -11.25 16.70
N HIS A 191 -13.14 -11.19 18.00
CA HIS A 191 -14.04 -10.64 19.02
C HIS A 191 -14.35 -9.16 18.76
N TYR A 192 -13.34 -8.34 18.39
CA TYR A 192 -13.54 -6.94 18.02
C TYR A 192 -14.41 -6.75 16.77
N LEU A 193 -14.24 -7.57 15.73
CA LEU A 193 -15.07 -7.50 14.53
C LEU A 193 -16.55 -7.75 14.84
N ARG A 194 -16.84 -8.74 15.70
CA ARG A 194 -18.21 -9.10 16.08
C ARG A 194 -18.86 -8.12 17.05
N ASN A 195 -18.11 -7.66 18.06
CA ASN A 195 -18.66 -6.89 19.18
C ASN A 195 -18.42 -5.37 19.10
N GLY A 196 -17.41 -4.94 18.33
CA GLY A 196 -16.95 -3.56 18.24
C GLY A 196 -17.18 -2.89 16.89
N SER A 197 -17.53 -3.63 15.84
CA SER A 197 -17.67 -3.05 14.50
C SER A 197 -18.95 -2.20 14.37
N PRO A 198 -18.86 -0.94 13.88
CA PRO A 198 -20.02 -0.18 13.44
C PRO A 198 -20.81 -0.86 12.31
N LEU A 199 -20.27 -1.89 11.64
CA LEU A 199 -20.97 -2.72 10.65
C LEU A 199 -22.05 -3.60 11.31
N SER A 200 -21.79 -4.14 12.51
CA SER A 200 -22.77 -4.90 13.30
C SER A 200 -23.98 -4.07 13.72
N LYS A 201 -23.81 -2.74 13.88
CA LYS A 201 -24.90 -1.79 14.20
C LYS A 201 -25.55 -1.14 12.97
N LYS A 202 -25.09 -1.41 11.74
CA LYS A 202 -25.52 -0.68 10.52
C LYS A 202 -26.47 -1.43 9.58
N THR A 203 -26.96 -2.61 9.92
CA THR A 203 -28.03 -3.30 9.15
C THR A 203 -29.35 -2.49 9.07
N ASN A 204 -29.43 -1.31 9.70
CA ASN A 204 -30.56 -0.38 9.63
C ASN A 204 -30.24 1.04 9.12
N ARG A 205 -29.02 1.34 8.65
CA ARG A 205 -28.75 2.66 8.01
C ARG A 205 -28.69 2.48 6.50
N LYS A 206 -29.65 3.10 5.81
CA LYS A 206 -29.66 3.26 4.35
C LYS A 206 -28.25 3.64 3.85
N PRO A 207 -27.79 3.08 2.73
CA PRO A 207 -26.55 3.51 2.11
C PRO A 207 -26.63 5.02 1.90
N VAL A 208 -25.72 5.75 2.54
CA VAL A 208 -25.53 7.17 2.25
C VAL A 208 -25.03 7.18 0.81
N ALA A 209 -25.84 7.75 -0.09
CA ALA A 209 -25.43 8.02 -1.46
C ALA A 209 -24.06 8.71 -1.38
N ALA A 210 -23.06 8.05 -1.96
CA ALA A 210 -21.74 8.62 -2.09
C ALA A 210 -21.93 10.01 -2.71
N LEU A 211 -21.38 11.03 -2.07
CA LEU A 211 -21.22 12.33 -2.68
C LEU A 211 -20.45 12.10 -3.98
N GLU A 212 -21.17 12.26 -5.09
CA GLU A 212 -20.56 12.38 -6.42
C GLU A 212 -19.60 13.59 -6.39
N PRO A 213 -18.44 13.49 -7.06
CA PRO A 213 -17.59 14.66 -7.28
C PRO A 213 -18.28 15.72 -8.13
#